data_AF-A0A965V8V4-F1
#
_entry.id   AF-A0A965V8V4-F1
#
_cell.length_a   1.000
_cell.length_b   1.000
_cell.length_c   1.000
_cell.angle_alpha   90.00
_cell.angle_beta   90.00
_cell.angle_gamma   90.00
#
_symmetry.space_group_name_H-M   'P 1'
#
loop_
_entity.id
_entity.type
_entity.pdbx_description
1 polymer ?
#
loop_
_entity_poly.entity_id
_entity_poly.type
_entity_poly.pdbx_seq_one_letter_code
_entity_poly.pdbx_strand_id
1 'polypeptide(L)' 'MTFEENLARLEAIAQSLERDDLPLEKALALFEEGITVLKGATAALSRAEAQVATLVERANGVLEVTHDGD' A
#
# COMPACT_ATOMS: atom_id res chain seq x y z
N MET A 1 -4.04 -6.28 7.26
CA MET A 1 -3.02 -5.34 7.73
C MET A 1 -3.42 -3.94 7.31
N THR A 2 -3.30 -2.98 8.22
CA THR A 2 -3.42 -1.55 7.90
C THR A 2 -2.16 -1.06 7.18
N PHE A 3 -2.18 0.18 6.71
CA PHE A 3 -1.00 0.79 6.10
C PHE A 3 0.15 0.89 7.10
N GLU A 4 -0.14 1.31 8.33
CA GLU A 4 0.82 1.46 9.44
C GLU A 4 1.44 0.12 9.82
N GLU A 5 0.64 -0.95 9.87
CA GLU A 5 1.12 -2.31 10.14
C GLU A 5 2.08 -2.80 9.02
N ASN A 6 1.75 -2.54 7.76
CA ASN A 6 2.63 -2.88 6.64
C ASN A 6 3.94 -2.08 6.70
N LEU A 7 3.89 -0.79 7.04
CA LEU A 7 5.06 0.07 7.15
C LEU A 7 5.98 -0.40 8.30
N ALA A 8 5.43 -0.65 9.48
CA ALA A 8 6.18 -1.17 10.62
C ALA A 8 6.83 -2.53 10.30
N ARG A 9 6.15 -3.39 9.52
CA ARG A 9 6.72 -4.66 9.09
C ARG A 9 7.87 -4.47 8.09
N LEU A 10 7.75 -3.56 7.14
CA LEU A 10 8.83 -3.23 6.20
C LEU A 10 10.07 -2.72 6.92
N GLU A 11 9.91 -1.85 7.92
CA GLU A 11 11.01 -1.35 8.75
C GLU A 11 11.72 -2.49 9.50
N ALA A 12 10.95 -3.41 10.08
CA ALA A 12 11.51 -4.58 10.77
C ALA A 12 12.26 -5.53 9.82
N ILE A 13 11.76 -5.71 8.59
CA ILE A 13 12.43 -6.49 7.55
C ILE A 13 13.74 -5.81 7.14
N ALA A 14 13.72 -4.50 6.89
CA ALA A 14 14.91 -3.73 6.52
C ALA A 14 16.00 -3.84 7.61
N GLN A 15 15.65 -3.62 8.87
CA GLN A 15 16.58 -3.78 10.00
C GLN A 15 17.15 -5.21 10.10
N SER A 16 16.34 -6.22 9.77
CA SER A 16 16.79 -7.61 9.79
C SER A 16 17.77 -7.91 8.65
N LEU A 17 17.56 -7.32 7.46
CA LEU A 17 18.41 -7.48 6.28
C LEU A 17 19.77 -6.76 6.41
N GLU A 18 19.88 -5.74 7.27
CA GLU A 18 21.13 -5.03 7.56
C GLU A 18 22.11 -5.83 8.44
N ARG A 19 21.70 -7.00 8.95
CA ARG A 19 22.55 -7.82 9.80
C ARG A 19 23.57 -8.60 8.99
N ASP A 20 24.86 -8.42 9.31
CA ASP A 20 25.98 -9.14 8.67
C ASP A 20 25.98 -10.66 8.88
N ASP A 21 25.27 -11.15 9.92
CA ASP A 21 25.20 -12.57 10.28
C ASP A 21 23.98 -13.31 9.70
N LEU A 22 23.24 -12.68 8.79
CA LEU A 22 22.02 -13.24 8.23
C LEU A 22 22.33 -14.31 7.16
N PRO A 23 21.89 -15.58 7.33
CA PRO A 23 22.00 -16.60 6.29
C PRO A 23 21.26 -16.21 5.01
N LEU A 24 21.82 -16.56 3.86
CA LEU A 24 21.27 -16.20 2.54
C LEU A 24 19.81 -16.66 2.37
N GLU A 25 19.46 -17.86 2.81
CA GLU A 25 18.10 -18.39 2.72
C GLU A 25 17.11 -17.54 3.52
N LYS A 26 17.53 -17.02 4.68
CA LYS A 26 16.70 -16.11 5.48
C LYS A 26 16.59 -14.73 4.84
N ALA A 27 17.67 -14.23 4.24
CA ALA A 27 17.66 -12.97 3.51
C ALA A 27 16.69 -13.02 2.32
N LEU A 28 16.68 -14.12 1.56
CA LEU A 28 15.74 -14.34 0.46
C LEU A 28 14.29 -14.39 0.94
N ALA A 29 14.01 -15.14 2.02
CA ALA A 29 12.67 -15.21 2.59
C ALA A 29 12.17 -13.84 3.09
N LEU A 30 13.03 -13.07 3.77
CA LEU A 30 12.71 -11.70 4.22
C LEU A 30 12.48 -10.75 3.03
N PHE A 31 13.23 -10.92 1.95
CA PHE A 31 13.06 -10.11 0.74
C PHE A 31 11.71 -10.41 0.05
N GLU A 32 11.35 -11.69 -0.12
CA GLU A 32 10.05 -12.10 -0.67
C GLU A 32 8.89 -11.60 0.18
N GLU A 33 9.03 -11.69 1.50
CA GLU A 33 8.07 -11.12 2.44
C GLU A 33 7.95 -9.61 2.25
N GLY A 34 9.08 -8.90 2.18
CA GLY A 34 9.13 -7.46 1.98
C GLY A 34 8.39 -7.01 0.71
N ILE A 35 8.57 -7.72 -0.41
CA ILE A 35 7.83 -7.47 -1.66
C ILE A 35 6.31 -7.65 -1.46
N THR A 36 5.90 -8.66 -0.72
CA THR A 36 4.48 -8.93 -0.44
C THR A 36 3.87 -7.83 0.43
N VAL A 37 4.56 -7.43 1.49
CA VAL A 37 4.12 -6.34 2.38
C VAL A 37 4.07 -5.01 1.63
N LEU A 38 5.07 -4.71 0.79
CA LEU A 38 5.10 -3.50 -0.03
C LEU A 38 3.91 -3.43 -0.98
N LYS A 39 3.56 -4.53 -1.66
CA LYS A 39 2.36 -4.60 -2.50
C LYS A 39 1.09 -4.31 -1.70
N GLY A 40 1.01 -4.84 -0.47
CA GLY A 40 -0.10 -4.57 0.45
C GLY A 40 -0.22 -3.09 0.82
N ALA A 41 0.90 -2.46 1.17
CA ALA A 41 0.97 -1.03 1.51
C ALA A 41 0.54 -0.15 0.33
N THR A 42 1.08 -0.40 -0.86
CA THR A 42 0.71 0.34 -2.08
C THR A 42 -0.78 0.21 -2.39
N ALA A 43 -1.34 -1.00 -2.27
CA ALA A 43 -2.78 -1.20 -2.49
C ALA A 43 -3.66 -0.51 -1.44
N ALA A 44 -3.20 -0.38 -0.20
CA ALA A 44 -3.90 0.41 0.82
C ALA A 44 -3.86 1.90 0.49
N LEU A 45 -2.70 2.42 0.08
CA LEU A 45 -2.54 3.83 -0.31
C LEU A 45 -3.40 4.19 -1.52
N SER A 46 -3.36 3.39 -2.60
CA SER A 46 -4.19 3.65 -3.78
C SER A 46 -5.69 3.65 -3.47
N ARG A 47 -6.14 2.81 -2.53
CA ARG A 47 -7.54 2.82 -2.07
C ARG A 47 -7.90 4.07 -1.29
N ALA A 48 -6.96 4.61 -0.51
CA ALA A 48 -7.16 5.88 0.20
C ALA A 48 -7.22 7.05 -0.80
N GLU A 49 -6.29 7.09 -1.77
CA GLU A 49 -6.26 8.10 -2.83
C GLU A 49 -7.56 8.11 -3.65
N ALA A 50 -8.06 6.94 -4.06
CA ALA A 50 -9.31 6.83 -4.80
C ALA A 50 -10.51 7.36 -3.98
N GLN A 51 -10.57 7.05 -2.69
CA GLN A 51 -11.62 7.57 -1.81
C GLN A 51 -11.54 9.09 -1.66
N VAL A 52 -10.34 9.65 -1.50
CA VAL A 52 -10.15 11.10 -1.44
C VAL A 52 -10.58 11.74 -2.76
N ALA A 53 -10.19 11.19 -3.90
CA ALA A 53 -10.59 11.69 -5.21
C ALA A 53 -12.12 11.75 -5.36
N THR A 54 -12.82 10.66 -5.03
CA THR A 54 -14.29 10.62 -5.05
C THR A 54 -14.93 11.64 -4.10
N LEU A 55 -14.37 11.84 -2.91
CA LEU A 55 -14.88 12.84 -1.97
C LEU A 55 -14.69 14.27 -2.49
N VAL A 56 -13.55 14.55 -3.13
CA VAL A 56 -13.24 15.85 -3.75
C VAL A 56 -14.16 16.11 -4.95
N GLU A 57 -14.37 15.13 -5.82
CA GLU A 57 -15.31 15.22 -6.95
C GLU A 57 -16.74 15.53 -6.49
N ARG A 58 -17.22 14.82 -5.46
CA ARG A 58 -18.53 15.06 -4.84
C ARG A 58 -18.62 16.44 -4.20
N ALA A 59 -17.59 16.86 -3.46
CA ALA A 59 -17.56 18.18 -2.82
C ALA A 59 -17.54 19.33 -3.84
N ASN A 60 -16.90 19.11 -5.00
CA ASN A 60 -16.86 20.08 -6.10
C ASN A 60 -18.11 20.04 -6.99
N GLY A 61 -19.11 19.20 -6.68
CA GLY A 61 -20.37 19.12 -7.43
C GLY A 61 -20.23 18.54 -8.85
N VAL A 62 -19.10 17.90 -9.17
CA VAL A 62 -18.91 17.19 -10.44
C VAL A 62 -19.58 15.82 -10.32
N LEU A 63 -20.91 15.82 -10.28
CA LEU A 63 -21.69 14.69 -10.76
C LEU A 63 -21.72 14.87 -12.28
N GLU A 64 -21.06 13.99 -13.03
CA GLU A 64 -21.47 13.79 -14.42
C GLU A 64 -22.96 13.46 -14.38
N VAL A 65 -23.75 14.39 -14.91
CA VAL A 65 -25.16 14.18 -15.19
C VAL A 65 -25.19 13.00 -16.15
N THR A 66 -25.49 11.81 -15.65
CA THR A 66 -25.96 10.73 -16.49
C THR A 66 -27.17 11.30 -17.22
N HIS A 67 -27.00 11.50 -18.52
CA HIS A 67 -28.07 11.79 -19.46
C HIS A 67 -28.97 10.54 -19.49
N ASP A 68 -29.89 10.48 -18.53
CA ASP A 68 -31.04 9.59 -18.56
C ASP A 68 -32.06 10.26 -19.49
N GLY A 69 -31.99 9.91 -20.78
CA GLY A 69 -33.02 10.23 -21.77
C GLY A 69 -32.56 11.03 -22.99
N ASP A 70 -32.08 10.32 -24.02
CA ASP A 70 -32.70 10.26 -25.36
C ASP A 70 -32.25 8.99 -26.10
#